data_AF-A0A522V1P6-F1
#
_entry.id   AF-A0A522V1P6-F1
#
_cell.length_a   1.000
_cell.length_b   1.000
_cell.length_c   1.000
_cell.angle_alpha   90.00
_cell.angle_beta   90.00
_cell.angle_gamma   90.00
#
_symmetry.space_group_name_H-M   'P 1'
#
loop_
_entity.id
_entity.type
_entity.pdbx_description
1 polymer ?
#
loop_
_entity_poly.entity_id
_entity_poly.type
_entity_poly.pdbx_seq_one_letter_code
_entity_poly.pdbx_strand_id
1 'polypeptide(L)'
;MQKAVQGYERITISLPQEISGDIDELKKELHVSKSELFKRAFEKFVHDYKQRKLRRAAELMSVEYEKDKELTALTVLDSEEFR
;
A
#
# COMPACT_ATOMS: atom_id res chain seq x y z
N MET A 1 7.93 -21.26 25.13
CA MET A 1 6.90 -20.87 24.14
C MET A 1 6.54 -19.41 24.40
N GLN A 2 7.05 -18.47 23.61
CA GLN A 2 6.65 -17.06 23.73
C GLN A 2 5.28 -16.90 23.06
N LYS A 3 4.24 -16.59 23.84
CA LYS A 3 2.95 -16.14 23.30
C LYS A 3 3.17 -14.77 22.66
N ALA A 4 2.92 -14.66 21.37
CA ALA A 4 2.82 -13.36 20.71
C ALA A 4 1.70 -12.57 21.39
N VAL A 5 2.05 -11.46 22.07
CA VAL A 5 1.07 -10.51 22.58
C VAL A 5 0.49 -9.80 21.36
N GLN A 6 -0.72 -10.17 20.96
CA GLN A 6 -1.48 -9.38 19.99
C GLN A 6 -1.89 -8.07 20.66
N GLY A 7 -1.04 -7.05 20.50
CA GLY A 7 -1.32 -5.70 20.98
C GLY A 7 -2.36 -5.05 20.08
N TYR A 8 -3.56 -4.84 20.61
CA TYR A 8 -4.54 -3.97 19.97
C TYR A 8 -4.29 -2.53 20.43
N GLU A 9 -4.11 -1.62 19.47
CA GLU A 9 -4.01 -0.19 19.74
C GLU A 9 -5.38 0.46 19.55
N ARG A 10 -5.83 1.24 20.53
CA ARG A 10 -7.08 1.98 20.45
C ARG A 10 -6.81 3.38 19.95
N ILE A 11 -7.50 3.76 18.89
CA ILE A 11 -7.44 5.09 18.31
C ILE A 11 -8.77 5.83 18.50
N THR A 12 -8.70 7.13 18.73
CA THR A 12 -9.85 8.04 18.72
C THR A 12 -9.63 9.03 17.59
N ILE A 13 -10.61 9.16 16.71
CA ILE A 13 -10.54 10.05 15.55
C ILE A 13 -11.77 10.95 15.51
N SER A 14 -11.58 12.19 15.06
CA SER A 14 -12.66 13.13 14.76
C SER A 14 -12.85 13.17 13.25
N LEU A 15 -14.11 13.13 12.81
CA LEU A 15 -14.49 13.15 11.41
C LEU A 15 -15.55 14.23 11.16
N PRO A 16 -15.56 14.85 9.96
CA PRO A 16 -16.68 15.66 9.51
C PRO A 16 -18.01 14.92 9.64
N GLN A 17 -19.07 15.65 9.94
CA GLN A 17 -20.39 15.07 10.21
C GLN A 17 -20.98 14.39 8.97
N GLU A 18 -20.70 14.96 7.79
CA GLU A 18 -21.12 14.44 6.49
C GLU A 18 -20.58 13.02 6.29
N ILE A 19 -19.29 12.82 6.55
CA ILE A 19 -18.62 11.52 6.44
C ILE A 19 -19.19 10.52 7.45
N SER A 20 -19.58 10.97 8.65
CA SER A 20 -20.22 10.07 9.60
C SER A 20 -21.56 9.53 9.08
N GLY A 21 -22.33 10.34 8.34
CA GLY A 21 -23.59 9.94 7.72
C GLY A 21 -23.37 8.83 6.70
N ASP A 22 -22.45 9.03 5.77
CA ASP A 22 -22.10 8.04 4.74
C ASP A 22 -21.65 6.71 5.35
N ILE A 23 -20.89 6.75 6.45
CA ILE A 23 -20.44 5.55 7.16
C ILE A 23 -21.61 4.81 7.84
N ASP A 24 -22.59 5.54 8.35
CA ASP A 24 -23.79 4.93 8.94
C ASP A 24 -24.65 4.22 7.89
N GLU A 25 -24.72 4.75 6.68
CA GLU A 25 -25.38 4.09 5.54
C GLU A 25 -24.62 2.82 5.12
N LEU A 26 -23.30 2.92 4.91
CA LEU A 26 -22.45 1.78 4.57
C LEU A 26 -22.50 0.67 5.63
N LYS A 27 -22.57 1.02 6.92
CA LYS A 27 -22.75 0.06 8.00
C LYS A 27 -24.06 -0.74 7.84
N LYS A 28 -25.15 -0.06 7.48
CA LYS A 28 -26.46 -0.71 7.30
C LYS A 28 -26.47 -1.62 6.09
N GLU A 29 -25.91 -1.16 4.97
CA GLU A 29 -25.86 -1.90 3.71
C GLU A 29 -24.97 -3.14 3.82
N LEU A 30 -23.78 -2.99 4.40
CA LEU A 30 -22.78 -4.06 4.46
C LEU A 30 -22.90 -4.94 5.71
N HIS A 31 -23.81 -4.60 6.63
CA HIS A 31 -24.02 -5.30 7.90
C HIS A 31 -22.74 -5.48 8.74
N VAL A 32 -21.83 -4.50 8.73
CA VAL A 32 -20.57 -4.52 9.49
C VAL A 32 -20.46 -3.34 10.45
N SER A 33 -19.63 -3.46 11.49
CA SER A 33 -19.40 -2.35 12.42
C SER A 33 -18.63 -1.19 11.77
N LYS A 34 -18.78 0.03 12.30
CA LYS A 34 -17.96 1.18 11.87
C LYS A 34 -16.46 0.88 12.02
N SER A 35 -16.07 0.24 13.12
CA SER A 35 -14.67 -0.14 13.37
C SER A 35 -14.12 -1.07 12.28
N GLU A 36 -14.93 -2.00 11.79
CA GLU A 36 -14.55 -2.89 10.69
C GLU A 36 -14.40 -2.13 9.36
N LEU A 37 -15.29 -1.17 9.09
CA LEU A 37 -15.16 -0.28 7.93
C LEU A 37 -13.85 0.52 7.97
N PHE A 38 -13.55 1.13 9.13
CA PHE A 38 -12.30 1.86 9.31
C PHE A 38 -11.07 0.96 9.17
N LYS A 39 -11.11 -0.23 9.77
CA LYS A 39 -10.02 -1.21 9.66
C LYS A 39 -9.72 -1.52 8.18
N ARG A 40 -10.74 -1.87 7.40
CA ARG A 40 -10.59 -2.15 5.96
C ARG A 40 -10.07 -0.96 5.18
N ALA A 41 -10.56 0.24 5.49
CA ALA A 41 -10.10 1.48 4.86
C ALA A 41 -8.61 1.73 5.14
N PHE A 42 -8.16 1.55 6.39
CA PHE A 42 -6.76 1.68 6.77
C PHE A 42 -5.88 0.61 6.10
N GLU A 43 -6.30 -0.66 6.11
CA GLU A 43 -5.58 -1.74 5.45
C GLU A 43 -5.40 -1.47 3.95
N LYS A 44 -6.48 -1.06 3.28
CA LYS A 44 -6.43 -0.67 1.87
C LYS A 44 -5.52 0.53 1.62
N PHE A 45 -5.62 1.57 2.44
CA PHE A 45 -4.78 2.77 2.29
C PHE A 45 -3.29 2.44 2.43
N VAL A 46 -2.92 1.63 3.43
CA VAL A 46 -1.53 1.18 3.64
C VAL A 46 -1.05 0.33 2.46
N HIS A 47 -1.88 -0.58 1.97
CA HIS A 47 -1.56 -1.38 0.78
C HIS A 47 -1.30 -0.50 -0.44
N ASP A 48 -2.24 0.39 -0.77
CA ASP A 48 -2.16 1.28 -1.92
C ASP A 48 -0.95 2.23 -1.83
N TYR A 49 -0.63 2.71 -0.62
CA TYR A 49 0.56 3.52 -0.38
C TYR A 49 1.86 2.75 -0.65
N LYS A 50 1.96 1.51 -0.18
CA LYS A 50 3.14 0.65 -0.44
C LYS A 50 3.31 0.41 -1.95
N GLN A 51 2.22 0.12 -2.66
CA GLN A 51 2.25 -0.06 -4.11
C GLN A 51 2.73 1.21 -4.83
N ARG A 52 2.20 2.39 -4.46
CA ARG A 52 2.65 3.66 -5.04
C ARG A 52 4.13 3.95 -4.74
N LYS A 53 4.61 3.62 -3.54
CA LYS A 53 6.02 3.79 -3.18
C LYS A 53 6.93 2.90 -4.02
N LEU A 54 6.56 1.64 -4.21
CA LEU A 54 7.28 0.70 -5.08
C LEU A 54 7.31 1.18 -6.53
N ARG A 55 6.15 1.60 -7.05
CA ARG A 55 6.04 2.15 -8.40
C ARG A 55 6.94 3.36 -8.58
N ARG A 56 6.95 4.30 -7.63
CA ARG A 56 7.81 5.48 -7.68
C ARG A 56 9.30 5.12 -7.64
N ALA A 57 9.67 4.12 -6.83
CA ALA A 57 11.04 3.62 -6.81
C ALA A 57 11.43 3.01 -8.17
N ALA A 58 10.56 2.20 -8.77
CA ALA A 58 10.79 1.64 -10.09
C ALA A 58 10.90 2.71 -11.19
N GLU A 59 10.06 3.76 -11.13
CA GLU A 59 10.13 4.90 -12.05
C GLU A 59 11.46 5.65 -11.90
N LEU A 60 11.93 5.89 -10.67
CA LEU A 60 13.23 6.51 -10.43
C LEU A 60 14.39 5.64 -10.94
N MET A 61 14.35 4.33 -10.69
CA MET A 61 15.34 3.39 -11.20
C MET A 61 15.34 3.37 -12.73
N SER A 62 14.18 3.36 -13.39
CA SER A 62 14.08 3.42 -14.85
C SER A 62 14.75 4.68 -15.40
N VAL A 63 14.54 5.83 -14.76
CA VAL A 63 15.17 7.09 -15.15
C VAL A 63 16.69 7.06 -14.94
N GLU A 64 17.18 6.38 -13.90
CA GLU A 64 18.60 6.20 -13.65
C GLU A 64 19.24 5.26 -14.69
N TYR A 65 18.61 4.13 -15.01
CA TYR A 65 19.05 3.22 -16.08
C TYR A 65 19.08 3.88 -17.46
N GLU A 66 18.14 4.79 -17.77
CA GLU A 66 18.14 5.53 -19.04
C GLU A 66 19.29 6.56 -19.14
N LYS A 67 19.74 7.09 -18.00
CA LYS A 67 20.71 8.19 -17.94
C LYS A 67 22.14 7.73 -17.69
N ASP A 68 22.32 6.62 -16.99
CA ASP A 68 23.62 6.08 -16.66
C ASP A 68 23.91 4.82 -17.48
N LYS A 69 24.70 4.98 -18.54
CA LYS A 69 25.07 3.90 -19.47
C LYS A 69 25.94 2.82 -18.82
N GLU A 70 26.60 3.10 -17.68
CA GLU A 70 27.36 2.08 -16.95
C GLU A 70 26.43 1.09 -16.23
N LEU A 71 25.27 1.53 -15.75
CA LEU A 71 24.28 0.64 -15.10
C LEU A 71 23.64 -0.36 -16.08
N THR A 72 23.58 -0.03 -17.38
CA THR A 72 23.11 -0.92 -18.45
C THR A 72 24.22 -1.66 -19.20
N ALA A 73 25.49 -1.45 -18.83
CA ALA A 73 26.63 -1.96 -19.60
C ALA A 73 26.65 -3.51 -19.65
N LEU A 74 26.14 -4.17 -18.61
CA LEU A 74 26.11 -5.64 -18.49
C LEU A 74 24.79 -6.27 -18.96
N THR A 75 23.69 -5.50 -19.09
CA THR A 75 22.41 -6.02 -19.62
C THR A 75 22.48 -6.38 -21.12
N VAL A 76 23.51 -5.92 -21.83
CA VAL A 76 23.80 -6.35 -23.21
C VAL A 76 24.14 -7.84 -23.28
N LEU A 77 24.74 -8.39 -22.22
CA LEU A 77 25.11 -9.81 -22.13
C LEU A 77 23.91 -10.71 -21.81
N ASP A 78 22.82 -10.18 -21.25
CA ASP A 78 21.59 -10.93 -20.98
C ASP A 78 20.82 -11.30 -22.26
N SER A 79 21.12 -10.60 -23.37
CA SER A 79 20.60 -10.89 -24.71
C SER A 79 21.43 -11.89 -25.51
N GLU A 80 22.54 -12.39 -24.97
CA GLU A 80 23.28 -13.49 -25.61
C GLU A 80 22.52 -14.80 -25.35
N GLU A 81 21.84 -15.32 -26.37
CA GLU A 81 21.36 -16.71 -26.37
C GLU A 81 22.57 -17.63 -26.16
N PHE A 82 22.74 -18.15 -24.95
CA PHE A 82 23.68 -19.22 -24.66
C PHE A 82 23.23 -20.47 -25.46
N ARG A 83 23.85 -20.67 -26.63
CA ARG A 83 23.73 -21.88 -27.45
C ARG A 83 24.52 -23.03 -26.86
#